data_AF-A0A9E1KWP3-F1
#
_entry.id   AF-A0A9E1KWP3-F1
#
_cell.length_a   1.000
_cell.length_b   1.000
_cell.length_c   1.000
_cell.angle_alpha   90.00
_cell.angle_beta   90.00
_cell.angle_gamma   90.00
#
_symmetry.space_group_name_H-M   'P 1'
#
loop_
_entity.id
_entity.type
_entity.pdbx_description
1 polymer ?
#
loop_
_entity_poly.entity_id
_entity_poly.type
_entity_poly.pdbx_seq_one_letter_code
_entity_poly.pdbx_strand_id
1 'polypeptide(L)'
;MKTLKKYTLFLALIFLMSATANVVLSQTNKDPGNMYTIWVKLALIGKNQAEIEYYFKNIDEKTLGLIKKRIRFAVIDNLKRSGIRSLIRNSSDSDDLNVIVNKIITEIRYVGLEHDRDLRLSIKEEFGVTLDDI
;
A
#
# COMPACT_ATOMS: atom_id res chain seq x y z
N MET A 1 11.66 49.67 25.26
CA MET A 1 11.95 48.53 24.34
C MET A 1 11.36 47.16 24.77
N LYS A 2 10.45 47.08 25.78
CA LYS A 2 9.82 45.80 26.21
C LYS A 2 8.38 45.60 25.72
N THR A 3 7.71 46.65 25.25
CA THR A 3 6.31 46.61 24.80
C THR A 3 6.17 46.23 23.32
N LEU A 4 7.13 46.63 22.47
CA LEU A 4 7.08 46.34 21.02
C LEU A 4 7.18 44.84 20.69
N LYS A 5 7.93 44.06 21.50
CA LYS A 5 8.06 42.59 21.36
C LYS A 5 6.79 41.81 21.69
N LYS A 6 5.90 42.36 22.55
CA LYS A 6 4.64 41.68 22.93
C LYS A 6 3.62 41.68 21.79
N TYR A 7 3.56 42.77 21.02
CA TYR A 7 2.65 42.87 19.89
C TYR A 7 3.12 42.06 18.67
N THR A 8 4.44 41.91 18.48
CA THR A 8 4.99 41.05 17.41
C THR A 8 4.66 39.57 17.65
N LEU A 9 4.71 39.12 18.90
CA LEU A 9 4.35 37.75 19.26
C LEU A 9 2.84 37.50 19.10
N PHE A 10 2.02 38.49 19.44
CA PHE A 10 0.56 38.40 19.33
C PHE A 10 0.08 38.40 17.87
N LEU A 11 0.71 39.21 17.00
CA LEU A 11 0.44 39.23 15.56
C LEU A 11 0.88 37.94 14.86
N ALA A 12 2.02 37.36 15.26
CA ALA A 12 2.47 36.07 14.71
C ALA A 12 1.53 34.91 15.08
N LEU A 13 0.95 34.94 16.29
CA LEU A 13 0.02 33.90 16.74
C LEU A 13 -1.32 33.93 15.99
N ILE A 14 -1.82 35.12 15.64
CA ILE A 14 -3.04 35.29 14.83
C ILE A 14 -2.81 34.81 13.39
N PHE A 15 -1.61 35.06 12.83
CA PHE A 15 -1.25 34.58 11.48
C PHE A 15 -1.14 33.05 11.40
N LEU A 16 -0.66 32.39 12.47
CA LEU A 16 -0.63 30.92 12.56
C LEU A 16 -2.02 30.29 12.72
N MET A 17 -2.96 30.97 13.36
CA MET A 17 -4.35 30.48 13.53
C MET A 17 -5.23 30.68 12.29
N SER A 18 -4.90 31.64 11.42
CA SER A 18 -5.58 31.79 10.12
C SER A 18 -5.16 30.77 9.06
N ALA A 19 -4.11 29.96 9.32
CA ALA A 19 -3.64 28.93 8.39
C ALA A 19 -4.43 27.62 8.46
N THR A 20 -5.44 27.49 9.34
CA THR A 20 -6.24 26.26 9.47
C THR A 20 -7.65 26.37 8.88
N ALA A 21 -7.97 27.45 8.18
CA ALA A 21 -9.25 27.56 7.48
C ALA A 21 -9.07 27.29 5.98
N ASN A 22 -9.72 26.21 5.52
CA ASN A 22 -9.97 25.84 4.12
C ASN A 22 -8.88 24.99 3.44
N VAL A 23 -8.49 23.87 4.05
CA VAL A 23 -8.34 22.66 3.23
C VAL A 23 -9.75 22.17 2.92
N VAL A 24 -10.37 22.78 1.91
CA VAL A 24 -11.48 22.14 1.20
C VAL A 24 -10.87 20.86 0.64
N LEU A 25 -11.09 19.75 1.33
CA LEU A 25 -10.88 18.42 0.76
C LEU A 25 -11.84 18.36 -0.43
N SER A 26 -11.32 18.72 -1.60
CA SER A 26 -11.97 18.44 -2.88
C SER A 26 -12.32 16.97 -2.84
N GLN A 27 -13.62 16.67 -2.71
CA GLN A 27 -14.13 15.32 -2.92
C GLN A 27 -13.88 15.03 -4.39
N THR A 28 -12.69 14.51 -4.69
CA THR A 28 -12.36 14.00 -6.01
C THR A 28 -13.42 12.97 -6.35
N ASN A 29 -14.19 13.30 -7.38
CA ASN A 29 -14.86 12.36 -8.27
C ASN A 29 -14.09 11.04 -8.30
N LYS A 30 -14.83 9.93 -8.29
CA LYS A 30 -14.38 8.53 -8.22
C LYS A 30 -13.32 8.18 -9.29
N ASP A 31 -12.12 8.72 -9.14
CA ASP A 31 -10.94 8.44 -9.93
C ASP A 31 -10.35 7.13 -9.38
N PRO A 32 -10.04 6.13 -10.22
CA PRO A 32 -9.33 4.93 -9.81
C PRO A 32 -8.07 5.19 -8.98
N GLY A 33 -7.42 6.36 -9.13
CA GLY A 33 -6.33 6.80 -8.27
C GLY A 33 -6.70 6.92 -6.79
N ASN A 34 -7.94 7.33 -6.49
CA ASN A 34 -8.47 7.36 -5.13
C ASN A 34 -8.70 5.93 -4.61
N MET A 35 -9.28 5.05 -5.42
CA MET A 35 -9.61 3.69 -4.96
C MET A 35 -8.38 2.81 -4.69
N TYR A 36 -7.34 2.92 -5.52
CA TYR A 36 -6.03 2.30 -5.22
C TYR A 36 -5.50 2.78 -3.87
N THR A 37 -5.53 4.09 -3.64
CA THR A 37 -5.03 4.70 -2.40
C THR A 37 -5.84 4.25 -1.19
N ILE A 38 -7.17 4.14 -1.33
CA ILE A 38 -8.05 3.62 -0.29
C ILE A 38 -7.72 2.16 0.03
N TRP A 39 -7.56 1.30 -0.99
CA TRP A 39 -7.18 -0.10 -0.78
C TRP A 39 -5.90 -0.20 0.05
N VAL A 40 -4.84 0.49 -0.38
CA VAL A 40 -3.54 0.46 0.31
C VAL A 40 -3.67 1.00 1.73
N LYS A 41 -4.43 2.08 1.96
CA LYS A 41 -4.67 2.61 3.31
C LYS A 41 -5.36 1.59 4.21
N LEU A 42 -6.37 0.86 3.69
CA LEU A 42 -7.06 -0.17 4.46
C LEU A 42 -6.12 -1.31 4.85
N ALA A 43 -5.28 -1.78 3.91
CA ALA A 43 -4.25 -2.79 4.21
C ALA A 43 -3.26 -2.30 5.28
N LEU A 44 -2.79 -1.04 5.18
CA LEU A 44 -1.86 -0.45 6.13
C LEU A 44 -2.43 -0.30 7.55
N ILE A 45 -3.74 -0.13 7.71
CA ILE A 45 -4.39 -0.13 9.03
C ILE A 45 -4.75 -1.55 9.51
N GLY A 46 -4.30 -2.59 8.82
CA GLY A 46 -4.43 -3.98 9.21
C GLY A 46 -5.69 -4.68 8.72
N LYS A 47 -6.39 -4.16 7.72
CA LYS A 47 -7.50 -4.88 7.08
C LYS A 47 -6.98 -6.00 6.18
N ASN A 48 -7.53 -7.20 6.33
CA ASN A 48 -7.24 -8.31 5.42
C ASN A 48 -7.99 -8.16 4.08
N GLN A 49 -7.62 -8.95 3.06
CA GLN A 49 -8.25 -8.89 1.74
C GLN A 49 -9.79 -8.95 1.79
N ALA A 50 -10.38 -9.85 2.58
CA ALA A 50 -11.84 -10.00 2.64
C ALA A 50 -12.54 -8.75 3.21
N GLU A 51 -11.96 -8.13 4.24
CA GLU A 51 -12.47 -6.88 4.81
C GLU A 51 -12.35 -5.71 3.82
N ILE A 52 -11.24 -5.65 3.08
CA ILE A 52 -11.04 -4.64 2.04
C ILE A 52 -12.06 -4.85 0.91
N GLU A 53 -12.20 -6.07 0.40
CA GLU A 53 -13.19 -6.39 -0.64
C GLU A 53 -14.61 -6.09 -0.19
N TYR A 54 -14.94 -6.34 1.08
CA TYR A 54 -16.23 -5.97 1.65
C TYR A 54 -16.46 -4.46 1.67
N TYR A 55 -15.43 -3.66 1.96
CA TYR A 55 -15.49 -2.19 1.82
C TYR A 55 -15.82 -1.78 0.38
N PHE A 56 -15.30 -2.50 -0.60
CA PHE A 56 -15.52 -2.28 -2.03
C PHE A 56 -16.75 -3.00 -2.62
N LYS A 57 -17.63 -3.62 -1.81
CA LYS A 57 -18.74 -4.47 -2.30
C LYS A 57 -19.73 -3.83 -3.29
N ASN A 58 -19.80 -2.50 -3.32
CA ASN A 58 -20.67 -1.73 -4.22
C ASN A 58 -19.95 -1.22 -5.46
N ILE A 59 -18.66 -1.55 -5.63
CA ILE A 59 -17.88 -1.24 -6.83
C ILE A 59 -18.00 -2.41 -7.79
N ASP A 60 -18.09 -2.11 -9.09
CA ASP A 60 -18.16 -3.14 -10.11
C ASP A 60 -16.87 -3.97 -10.17
N GLU A 61 -17.01 -5.25 -10.48
CA GLU A 61 -15.91 -6.21 -10.48
C GLU A 61 -14.77 -5.82 -11.42
N LYS A 62 -15.09 -5.20 -12.57
CA LYS A 62 -14.08 -4.76 -13.54
C LYS A 62 -13.21 -3.65 -12.97
N THR A 63 -13.80 -2.64 -12.33
CA THR A 63 -13.07 -1.57 -11.64
C THR A 63 -12.24 -2.13 -10.49
N LEU A 64 -12.80 -3.04 -9.68
CA LEU A 64 -12.06 -3.72 -8.61
C LEU A 64 -10.86 -4.50 -9.15
N GLY A 65 -11.05 -5.20 -10.26
CA GLY A 65 -10.00 -5.93 -10.97
C GLY A 65 -8.87 -5.01 -11.46
N LEU A 66 -9.19 -3.81 -11.97
CA LEU A 66 -8.17 -2.83 -12.36
C LEU A 66 -7.35 -2.32 -11.17
N ILE A 67 -7.99 -2.10 -10.02
CA ILE A 67 -7.31 -1.70 -8.78
C ILE A 67 -6.36 -2.82 -8.33
N LYS A 68 -6.84 -4.05 -8.23
CA LYS A 68 -6.02 -5.21 -7.87
C LYS A 68 -4.86 -5.40 -8.84
N LYS A 69 -5.10 -5.32 -10.15
CA LYS A 69 -4.05 -5.40 -11.17
C LYS A 69 -2.95 -4.38 -10.94
N ARG A 70 -3.29 -3.12 -10.63
CA ARG A 70 -2.30 -2.08 -10.31
C ARG A 70 -1.49 -2.44 -9.06
N ILE A 71 -2.13 -2.96 -8.02
CA ILE A 71 -1.47 -3.39 -6.79
C ILE A 71 -0.53 -4.57 -7.06
N ARG A 72 -0.95 -5.56 -7.84
CA ARG A 72 -0.10 -6.69 -8.25
C ARG A 72 1.18 -6.22 -8.93
N PHE A 73 1.08 -5.27 -9.86
CA PHE A 73 2.28 -4.70 -10.50
C PHE A 73 3.21 -4.03 -9.49
N ALA A 74 2.66 -3.29 -8.52
CA ALA A 74 3.45 -2.68 -7.45
C ALA A 74 4.16 -3.72 -6.58
N VAL A 75 3.48 -4.82 -6.21
CA VAL A 75 4.08 -5.94 -5.45
C VAL A 75 5.23 -6.56 -6.23
N ILE A 76 5.00 -6.93 -7.50
CA ILE A 76 6.04 -7.56 -8.33
C ILE A 76 7.26 -6.63 -8.48
N ASP A 77 7.03 -5.34 -8.71
CA ASP A 77 8.10 -4.37 -8.83
C ASP A 77 8.87 -4.15 -7.51
N ASN A 78 8.17 -4.11 -6.38
CA ASN A 78 8.80 -4.06 -5.06
C ASN A 78 9.65 -5.31 -4.80
N LEU A 79 9.13 -6.50 -5.10
CA LEU A 79 9.88 -7.76 -4.97
C LEU A 79 11.15 -7.76 -5.84
N LYS A 80 11.06 -7.28 -7.08
CA LYS A 80 12.23 -7.09 -7.97
C LYS A 80 13.26 -6.17 -7.34
N ARG A 81 12.85 -4.97 -6.92
CA ARG A 81 13.72 -3.96 -6.28
C ARG A 81 14.33 -4.46 -4.97
N SER A 82 13.61 -5.32 -4.25
CA SER A 82 14.08 -5.93 -3.00
C SER A 82 15.08 -7.07 -3.20
N GLY A 83 15.42 -7.41 -4.44
CA GLY A 83 16.46 -8.38 -4.77
C GLY A 83 16.04 -9.84 -4.67
N ILE A 84 14.74 -10.18 -4.73
CA ILE A 84 14.26 -11.57 -4.62
C ILE A 84 15.00 -12.52 -5.55
N ARG A 85 15.22 -12.15 -6.82
CA ARG A 85 16.00 -12.98 -7.76
C ARG A 85 17.42 -13.27 -7.29
N SER A 86 18.07 -12.30 -6.65
CA SER A 86 19.41 -12.48 -6.12
C SER A 86 19.41 -13.38 -4.89
N LEU A 87 18.41 -13.26 -4.02
CA LEU A 87 18.26 -14.12 -2.86
C LEU A 87 18.03 -15.57 -3.29
N ILE A 88 17.16 -15.81 -4.27
CA ILE A 88 16.92 -17.16 -4.82
C ILE A 88 18.18 -17.75 -5.43
N ARG A 89 18.93 -16.99 -6.23
CA ARG A 89 20.16 -17.49 -6.87
C ARG A 89 21.23 -17.88 -5.83
N ASN A 90 21.24 -17.19 -4.69
CA ASN A 90 22.24 -17.40 -3.65
C ASN A 90 21.77 -18.35 -2.54
N SER A 91 20.52 -18.85 -2.59
CA SER A 91 20.01 -19.78 -1.59
C SER A 91 20.71 -21.13 -1.72
N SER A 92 21.13 -21.68 -0.59
CA SER A 92 21.85 -22.96 -0.55
C SER A 92 21.04 -24.09 0.07
N ASP A 93 20.03 -23.76 0.87
CA ASP A 93 19.20 -24.72 1.60
C ASP A 93 17.72 -24.30 1.69
N SER A 94 16.93 -25.11 2.38
CA SER A 94 15.50 -24.86 2.59
C SER A 94 15.21 -23.65 3.48
N ASP A 95 16.12 -23.30 4.38
CA ASP A 95 15.91 -22.21 5.33
C ASP A 95 16.04 -20.86 4.62
N ASP A 96 17.00 -20.73 3.72
CA ASP A 96 17.12 -19.58 2.81
C ASP A 96 15.84 -19.39 1.97
N LEU A 97 15.31 -20.49 1.42
CA LEU A 97 14.07 -20.48 0.65
C LEU A 97 12.86 -20.07 1.51
N ASN A 98 12.78 -20.55 2.75
CA ASN A 98 11.73 -20.16 3.70
C ASN A 98 11.78 -18.67 4.02
N VAL A 99 12.97 -18.08 4.18
CA VAL A 99 13.14 -16.63 4.36
C VAL A 99 12.63 -15.86 3.15
N ILE A 100 12.93 -16.34 1.93
CA ILE A 100 12.45 -15.73 0.68
C ILE A 100 10.92 -15.80 0.59
N VAL A 101 10.33 -16.97 0.86
CA VAL A 101 8.87 -17.17 0.89
C VAL A 101 8.23 -16.23 1.90
N ASN A 102 8.74 -16.17 3.13
CA ASN A 102 8.21 -15.28 4.17
C ASN A 102 8.27 -13.80 3.77
N LYS A 103 9.34 -13.38 3.09
CA LYS A 103 9.46 -12.01 2.57
C LYS A 103 8.40 -11.71 1.52
N ILE A 104 8.16 -12.64 0.59
CA ILE A 104 7.11 -12.52 -0.43
C ILE A 104 5.73 -12.46 0.23
N ILE A 105 5.44 -13.37 1.17
CA ILE A 105 4.17 -13.41 1.92
C ILE A 105 3.93 -12.09 2.66
N THR A 106 4.97 -11.53 3.27
CA THR A 106 4.89 -10.27 4.00
C THR A 106 4.54 -9.11 3.05
N GLU A 107 5.16 -9.04 1.87
CA GLU A 107 4.82 -8.03 0.86
C GLU A 107 3.36 -8.14 0.40
N ILE A 108 2.86 -9.38 0.20
CA ILE A 108 1.46 -9.62 -0.16
C ILE A 108 0.50 -9.14 0.94
N ARG A 109 0.80 -9.45 2.21
CA ARG A 109 0.00 -9.02 3.36
C ARG A 109 -0.02 -7.50 3.52
N TYR A 110 1.11 -6.82 3.28
CA TYR A 110 1.17 -5.36 3.35
C TYR A 110 0.23 -4.65 2.37
N VAL A 111 -0.14 -5.31 1.28
CA VAL A 111 -1.08 -4.75 0.30
C VAL A 111 -2.48 -5.37 0.37
N GLY A 112 -2.72 -6.30 1.31
CA GLY A 112 -4.03 -6.95 1.49
C GLY A 112 -4.48 -7.78 0.29
N LEU A 113 -3.59 -8.61 -0.29
CA LEU A 113 -3.87 -9.52 -1.40
C LEU A 113 -3.57 -11.00 -1.05
N GLU A 114 -3.79 -11.42 0.20
CA GLU A 114 -3.40 -12.73 0.73
C GLU A 114 -3.94 -13.93 -0.07
N HIS A 115 -5.11 -13.76 -0.69
CA HIS A 115 -5.84 -14.77 -1.44
C HIS A 115 -5.97 -14.44 -2.93
N ASP A 116 -5.22 -13.46 -3.46
CA ASP A 116 -5.24 -13.12 -4.89
C ASP A 116 -4.46 -14.15 -5.72
N ARG A 117 -5.20 -14.99 -6.46
CA ARG A 117 -4.63 -16.08 -7.28
C ARG A 117 -3.74 -15.57 -8.41
N ASP A 118 -4.12 -14.46 -9.05
CA ASP A 118 -3.36 -13.89 -10.17
C ASP A 118 -1.99 -13.38 -9.70
N LEU A 119 -1.91 -12.82 -8.48
CA LEU A 119 -0.65 -12.42 -7.87
C LEU A 119 0.24 -13.63 -7.59
N ARG A 120 -0.31 -14.71 -7.02
CA ARG A 120 0.44 -15.96 -6.78
C ARG A 120 0.99 -16.53 -8.08
N LEU A 121 0.19 -16.54 -9.14
CA LEU A 121 0.64 -16.96 -10.47
C LEU A 121 1.75 -16.06 -11.00
N SER A 122 1.59 -14.74 -10.90
CA SER A 122 2.61 -13.76 -11.33
C SER A 122 3.93 -13.93 -10.58
N ILE A 123 3.89 -14.26 -9.28
CA ILE A 123 5.07 -14.54 -8.45
C ILE A 123 5.76 -15.82 -8.90
N LYS A 124 4.98 -16.88 -9.20
CA LYS A 124 5.51 -18.14 -9.71
C LYS A 124 6.18 -17.94 -11.07
N GLU A 125 5.54 -17.22 -11.98
CA GLU A 125 6.08 -16.94 -13.32
C GLU A 125 7.34 -16.05 -13.25
N GLU A 126 7.33 -15.02 -12.41
CA GLU A 126 8.45 -14.09 -12.30
C GLU A 126 9.64 -14.71 -11.56
N PHE A 127 9.42 -15.40 -10.44
CA PHE A 127 10.48 -15.81 -9.52
C PHE A 127 10.68 -17.32 -9.41
N GLY A 128 9.79 -18.14 -9.96
CA GLY A 128 9.84 -19.60 -9.82
C GLY A 128 9.43 -20.10 -8.43
N VAL A 129 8.89 -19.22 -7.57
CA VAL A 129 8.47 -19.56 -6.20
C VAL A 129 6.99 -19.90 -6.19
N THR A 130 6.65 -21.09 -5.69
CA THR A 130 5.26 -21.46 -5.42
C THR A 130 4.93 -21.08 -3.99
N LEU A 131 3.84 -20.35 -3.81
CA LEU A 131 3.28 -20.03 -2.50
C LEU A 131 2.12 -20.99 -2.27
N ASP A 132 2.36 -22.04 -1.48
CA ASP A 132 1.30 -22.94 -1.06
C ASP A 132 0.25 -22.16 -0.24
N ASP A 133 -0.96 -22.71 -0.15
CA ASP A 133 -2.10 -22.02 0.49
C ASP A 133 -1.72 -21.60 1.92
N ILE A 134 -1.95 -20.32 2.21
CA ILE A 134 -1.72 -19.65 3.50
C ILE A 134 -3.06 -19.50 4.18
#